data_AF-A0A483HVH2-F1
#
_entry.id   AF-A0A483HVH2-F1
#
_cell.length_a   1.000
_cell.length_b   1.000
_cell.length_c   1.000
_cell.angle_alpha   90.00
_cell.angle_beta   90.00
_cell.angle_gamma   90.00
#
_symmetry.space_group_name_H-M   'P 1'
#
loop_
_entity.id
_entity.type
_entity.pdbx_description
1 polymer ?
#
loop_
_entity_poly.entity_id
_entity_poly.type
_entity_poly.pdbx_seq_one_letter_code
_entity_poly.pdbx_strand_id
1 'polypeptide(L)'
;IVLTERADAADVEVVCDSYSFVADAKVFRLSRTAKNQKDFKVQAMDGWRNTKDFAMVVCPIYQLPTKSSQIYQQAILRNVCVFTYTHLAVLIRYSAIATTEDSKNLLGEIFKSVSLLNPSKDSVQYWVNINRTMLSYDSRIAELWSDEKSATTEGIAVSKKMAIEFLSSERTRMLMMTKDEAVSALIKMHKIDSRIDQINKVTDNNILSLK
;
A
#
# COMPACT_ATOMS: atom_id res chain seq x y z
N ILE A 1 9.97 -14.04 4.45
CA ILE A 1 8.89 -14.98 4.83
C ILE A 1 7.58 -14.21 4.78
N VAL A 2 6.52 -14.82 4.25
CA VAL A 2 5.15 -14.25 4.33
C VAL A 2 4.56 -14.65 5.68
N LEU A 3 4.12 -13.68 6.46
CA LEU A 3 3.53 -13.91 7.78
C LEU A 3 2.06 -14.33 7.65
N THR A 4 1.62 -15.22 8.52
CA THR A 4 0.22 -15.70 8.55
C THR A 4 -0.67 -14.90 9.50
N GLU A 5 -0.05 -14.11 10.38
CA GLU A 5 -0.73 -13.25 11.34
C GLU A 5 -1.44 -12.09 10.60
N ARG A 6 -2.64 -11.72 11.06
CA ARG A 6 -3.48 -10.71 10.37
C ARG A 6 -3.69 -9.43 11.16
N ALA A 7 -3.51 -9.49 12.48
CA ALA A 7 -3.70 -8.37 13.39
C ALA A 7 -2.35 -8.00 13.99
N ASP A 8 -2.07 -6.70 14.04
CA ASP A 8 -0.84 -6.12 14.60
C ASP A 8 0.48 -6.71 14.07
N ALA A 9 0.46 -7.17 12.81
CA ALA A 9 1.60 -7.74 12.11
C ALA A 9 1.68 -7.20 10.67
N ALA A 10 2.90 -7.17 10.13
CA ALA A 10 3.15 -6.90 8.72
C ALA A 10 2.88 -8.15 7.85
N ASP A 11 2.84 -7.99 6.53
CA ASP A 11 2.60 -9.12 5.62
C ASP A 11 3.87 -9.97 5.39
N VAL A 12 5.05 -9.33 5.41
CA VAL A 12 6.32 -9.96 5.06
C VAL A 12 7.40 -9.54 6.05
N GLU A 13 8.25 -10.49 6.43
CA GLU A 13 9.50 -10.25 7.14
C GLU A 13 10.70 -10.67 6.27
N VAL A 14 11.77 -9.89 6.29
CA VAL A 14 13.02 -10.17 5.58
C VAL A 14 14.23 -9.94 6.49
N VAL A 15 15.21 -10.83 6.41
CA VAL A 15 16.51 -10.70 7.07
C VAL A 15 17.59 -10.87 6.00
N CYS A 16 18.42 -9.84 5.83
CA CYS A 16 19.63 -9.84 5.02
C CYS A 16 20.86 -9.86 5.94
N ASP A 17 22.05 -10.00 5.36
CA ASP A 17 23.31 -10.06 6.12
C ASP A 17 23.62 -8.73 6.84
N SER A 18 23.22 -7.59 6.25
CA SER A 18 23.55 -6.24 6.72
C SER A 18 22.37 -5.44 7.29
N TYR A 19 21.14 -5.92 7.11
CA TYR A 19 19.92 -5.28 7.64
C TYR A 19 18.73 -6.25 7.59
N SER A 20 17.64 -5.86 8.24
CA SER A 20 16.39 -6.59 8.29
C SER A 20 15.21 -5.63 8.19
N PHE A 21 14.08 -6.10 7.68
CA PHE A 21 12.89 -5.26 7.56
C PHE A 21 11.58 -6.04 7.54
N VAL A 22 10.50 -5.32 7.82
CA VAL A 22 9.13 -5.80 7.58
C VAL A 22 8.49 -5.01 6.43
N ALA A 23 7.59 -5.64 5.69
CA ALA A 23 6.86 -4.98 4.62
C ALA A 23 5.38 -5.35 4.63
N ASP A 24 4.56 -4.39 4.21
CA ASP A 24 3.13 -4.56 4.02
C ASP A 24 2.72 -4.13 2.60
N ALA A 25 1.86 -4.93 1.98
CA ALA A 25 1.33 -4.72 0.65
C ALA A 25 -0.05 -4.06 0.73
N LYS A 26 -0.16 -2.87 0.13
CA LYS A 26 -1.43 -2.16 0.01
C LYS A 26 -1.93 -2.21 -1.42
N VAL A 27 -3.23 -2.40 -1.57
CA VAL A 27 -3.93 -2.35 -2.86
C VAL A 27 -5.23 -1.56 -2.71
N PHE A 28 -5.59 -0.84 -3.78
CA PHE A 28 -6.82 -0.07 -3.82
C PHE A 28 -7.53 -0.31 -5.15
N ARG A 29 -8.86 -0.47 -5.10
CA ARG A 29 -9.69 -0.43 -6.30
C ARG A 29 -9.48 0.90 -7.03
N LEU A 30 -9.53 0.90 -8.35
CA LEU A 30 -9.46 2.14 -9.15
C LEU A 30 -10.58 3.12 -8.80
N SER A 31 -11.74 2.61 -8.39
CA SER A 31 -12.89 3.40 -7.92
C SER A 31 -12.76 3.94 -6.49
N ARG A 32 -11.64 3.70 -5.79
CA ARG A 32 -11.43 4.23 -4.44
C ARG A 32 -11.33 5.75 -4.49
N THR A 33 -12.28 6.43 -3.85
CA THR A 33 -12.37 7.90 -3.84
C THR A 33 -11.42 8.50 -2.82
N ALA A 34 -11.71 8.33 -1.52
CA ALA A 34 -10.90 8.85 -0.43
C ALA A 34 -9.76 7.89 -0.05
N LYS A 35 -8.54 8.43 0.02
CA LYS A 35 -7.35 7.73 0.51
C LYS A 35 -6.96 8.40 1.81
N ASN A 36 -7.48 7.88 2.91
CA ASN A 36 -7.16 8.46 4.21
C ASN A 36 -5.77 8.00 4.61
N GLN A 37 -5.04 8.88 5.27
CA GLN A 37 -3.73 8.56 5.84
C GLN A 37 -3.72 7.29 6.69
N LYS A 38 -4.77 7.07 7.49
CA LYS A 38 -4.92 5.84 8.31
C LYS A 38 -4.97 4.56 7.49
N ASP A 39 -5.40 4.62 6.22
CA ASP A 39 -5.52 3.46 5.36
C ASP A 39 -4.14 2.94 4.90
N PHE A 40 -3.10 3.78 4.93
CA PHE A 40 -1.72 3.39 4.63
C PHE A 40 -0.99 2.75 5.82
N LYS A 41 -1.52 2.94 7.04
CA LYS A 41 -0.98 2.36 8.29
C LYS A 41 0.51 2.64 8.54
N VAL A 42 1.06 3.74 8.02
CA VAL A 42 2.49 4.08 8.15
C VAL A 42 2.96 4.08 9.61
N GLN A 43 2.17 4.62 10.54
CA GLN A 43 2.52 4.59 11.96
C GLN A 43 2.44 3.19 12.58
N ALA A 44 1.50 2.34 12.14
CA ALA A 44 1.39 0.99 12.68
C ALA A 44 2.59 0.14 12.26
N MET A 45 3.11 0.35 11.05
CA MET A 45 4.32 -0.32 10.55
C MET A 45 5.54 -0.11 11.44
N ASP A 46 5.67 1.06 12.07
CA ASP A 46 6.74 1.32 13.05
C ASP A 46 6.65 0.37 14.23
N GLY A 47 5.45 0.14 14.74
CA GLY A 47 5.20 -0.85 15.80
C GLY A 47 5.44 -2.28 15.34
N TRP A 48 4.95 -2.64 14.14
CA TRP A 48 5.07 -3.99 13.59
C TRP A 48 6.50 -4.37 13.20
N ARG A 49 7.36 -3.37 12.95
CA ARG A 49 8.79 -3.56 12.72
C ARG A 49 9.49 -4.19 13.92
N ASN A 50 9.03 -3.88 15.13
CA ASN A 50 9.64 -4.34 16.39
C ASN A 50 11.16 -4.11 16.40
N THR A 51 11.97 -5.18 16.43
CA THR A 51 13.43 -5.11 16.50
C THR A 51 14.13 -5.06 15.14
N LYS A 52 13.39 -5.04 14.03
CA LYS A 52 13.97 -4.98 12.68
C LYS A 52 14.43 -3.56 12.37
N ASP A 53 15.38 -3.43 11.44
CA ASP A 53 16.01 -2.13 11.15
C ASP A 53 15.04 -1.19 10.42
N PHE A 54 14.32 -1.72 9.43
CA PHE A 54 13.45 -0.93 8.55
C PHE A 54 12.03 -1.47 8.44
N ALA A 55 11.13 -0.61 7.97
CA ALA A 55 9.78 -1.00 7.58
C ALA A 55 9.43 -0.40 6.23
N MET A 56 8.60 -1.11 5.46
CA MET A 56 8.17 -0.68 4.13
C MET A 56 6.66 -0.85 3.95
N VAL A 57 6.01 0.11 3.30
CA VAL A 57 4.66 -0.06 2.76
C VAL A 57 4.77 0.04 1.24
N VAL A 58 4.36 -1.00 0.52
CA VAL A 58 4.32 -1.00 -0.94
C VAL A 58 2.89 -0.76 -1.41
N CYS A 59 2.66 0.25 -2.25
CA CYS A 59 1.33 0.60 -2.71
C CYS A 59 1.28 1.03 -4.19
N PRO A 60 0.10 1.15 -4.81
CA PRO A 60 0.01 1.57 -6.20
C PRO A 60 0.36 3.05 -6.36
N ILE A 61 1.28 3.38 -7.27
CA ILE A 61 1.80 4.75 -7.46
C ILE A 61 0.70 5.80 -7.71
N TYR A 62 -0.31 5.43 -8.48
CA TYR A 62 -1.44 6.29 -8.85
C TYR A 62 -2.47 6.50 -7.74
N GLN A 63 -2.28 5.87 -6.57
CA GLN A 63 -3.14 6.04 -5.39
C GLN A 63 -2.51 6.93 -4.32
N LEU A 64 -1.26 7.36 -4.52
CA LEU A 64 -0.54 8.19 -3.57
C LEU A 64 -0.88 9.68 -3.72
N PRO A 65 -0.90 10.45 -2.61
CA PRO A 65 -1.07 11.91 -2.67
C PRO A 65 0.08 12.58 -3.42
N THR A 66 -0.23 13.45 -4.39
CA THR A 66 0.75 14.03 -5.33
C THR A 66 1.25 15.43 -4.97
N LYS A 67 0.78 16.01 -3.87
CA LYS A 67 1.21 17.34 -3.41
C LYS A 67 1.74 17.28 -1.99
N SER A 68 0.83 17.16 -1.03
CA SER A 68 1.15 17.15 0.38
C SER A 68 0.31 16.11 1.11
N SER A 69 0.92 15.38 2.03
CA SER A 69 0.22 14.44 2.91
C SER A 69 1.02 14.14 4.16
N GLN A 70 0.31 13.92 5.26
CA GLN A 70 0.93 13.48 6.50
C GLN A 70 1.59 12.10 6.40
N ILE A 71 1.23 11.26 5.41
CA ILE A 71 1.87 9.95 5.23
C ILE A 71 3.39 10.10 5.02
N TYR A 72 3.83 11.13 4.28
CA TYR A 72 5.24 11.37 4.00
C TYR A 72 5.97 11.85 5.24
N GLN A 73 5.35 12.74 6.02
CA GLN A 73 5.92 13.19 7.28
C GLN A 73 6.04 12.03 8.27
N GLN A 74 5.02 11.18 8.37
CA GLN A 74 5.03 10.00 9.23
C GLN A 74 6.08 8.98 8.78
N ALA A 75 6.20 8.77 7.48
CA ALA A 75 7.19 7.87 6.87
C ALA A 75 8.61 8.29 7.28
N ILE A 76 8.93 9.58 7.13
CA ILE A 76 10.24 10.13 7.51
C ILE A 76 10.45 10.01 9.03
N LEU A 77 9.52 10.53 9.84
CA LEU A 77 9.65 10.56 11.30
C LEU A 77 9.79 9.17 11.94
N ARG A 78 9.20 8.14 11.32
CA ARG A 78 9.19 6.77 11.84
C ARG A 78 10.16 5.84 11.11
N ASN A 79 10.92 6.37 10.15
CA ASN A 79 11.79 5.59 9.28
C ASN A 79 11.05 4.40 8.63
N VAL A 80 9.88 4.68 8.06
CA VAL A 80 9.06 3.74 7.30
C VAL A 80 9.11 4.16 5.83
N CYS A 81 9.62 3.30 4.97
CA CYS A 81 9.69 3.55 3.54
C CYS A 81 8.30 3.38 2.89
N VAL A 82 7.71 4.45 2.40
CA VAL A 82 6.58 4.38 1.48
C VAL A 82 7.13 4.13 0.09
N PHE A 83 6.78 2.99 -0.47
CA PHE A 83 7.28 2.52 -1.75
C PHE A 83 6.13 2.15 -2.68
N THR A 84 6.44 1.86 -3.95
CA THR A 84 5.41 1.51 -4.93
C THR A 84 5.72 0.25 -5.69
N TYR A 85 4.68 -0.40 -6.21
CA TYR A 85 4.86 -1.56 -7.08
C TYR A 85 5.68 -1.25 -8.34
N THR A 86 5.58 -0.02 -8.86
CA THR A 86 6.39 0.46 -9.99
C THR A 86 7.88 0.49 -9.62
N HIS A 87 8.25 1.09 -8.48
CA HIS A 87 9.64 1.09 -8.04
C HIS A 87 10.13 -0.33 -7.70
N LEU A 88 9.28 -1.16 -7.09
CA LEU A 88 9.60 -2.55 -6.77
C LEU A 88 9.83 -3.38 -8.04
N ALA A 89 9.05 -3.15 -9.10
CA ALA A 89 9.26 -3.80 -10.38
C ALA A 89 10.63 -3.44 -10.98
N VAL A 90 11.05 -2.17 -10.90
CA VAL A 90 12.41 -1.77 -11.31
C VAL A 90 13.47 -2.50 -10.49
N LEU A 91 13.32 -2.60 -9.16
CA LEU A 91 14.27 -3.33 -8.31
C LEU A 91 14.36 -4.81 -8.66
N ILE A 92 13.22 -5.47 -8.91
CA ILE A 92 13.17 -6.88 -9.29
C ILE A 92 13.80 -7.10 -10.67
N ARG A 93 13.56 -6.21 -11.62
CA ARG A 93 14.19 -6.28 -12.95
C ARG A 93 15.71 -6.04 -12.85
N TYR A 94 16.12 -5.11 -12.00
CA TYR A 94 17.54 -4.85 -11.74
C TYR A 94 18.21 -6.08 -11.11
N SER A 95 17.56 -6.76 -10.16
CA SER A 95 18.13 -7.96 -9.54
C SER A 95 18.29 -9.16 -10.47
N ALA A 96 17.63 -9.16 -11.62
CA ALA A 96 17.83 -10.15 -12.67
C ALA A 96 19.11 -9.90 -13.51
N ILE A 97 19.67 -8.68 -13.48
CA ILE A 97 20.85 -8.29 -14.28
C ILE A 97 22.06 -7.86 -13.43
N ALA A 98 21.83 -7.55 -12.15
CA ALA A 98 22.86 -7.18 -11.19
C ALA A 98 23.21 -8.35 -10.28
N THR A 99 24.25 -8.20 -9.46
CA THR A 99 24.52 -9.20 -8.43
C THR A 99 23.47 -9.12 -7.32
N THR A 100 23.28 -10.23 -6.60
CA THR A 100 22.40 -10.24 -5.42
C THR A 100 22.84 -9.20 -4.39
N GLU A 101 24.16 -9.00 -4.26
CA GLU A 101 24.73 -8.04 -3.31
C GLU A 101 24.43 -6.60 -3.70
N ASP A 102 24.60 -6.23 -4.99
CA ASP A 102 24.23 -4.90 -5.48
C ASP A 102 22.75 -4.60 -5.27
N SER A 103 21.89 -5.61 -5.49
CA SER A 103 20.44 -5.47 -5.30
C SER A 103 20.05 -5.24 -3.84
N LYS A 104 20.69 -5.98 -2.91
CA LYS A 104 20.53 -5.79 -1.47
C LYS A 104 21.03 -4.40 -1.05
N ASN A 105 22.20 -3.99 -1.55
CA ASN A 105 22.80 -2.71 -1.22
C ASN A 105 21.95 -1.54 -1.72
N LEU A 106 21.43 -1.59 -2.94
CA LEU A 106 20.50 -0.58 -3.45
C LEU A 106 19.24 -0.46 -2.57
N LEU A 107 18.65 -1.58 -2.17
CA LEU A 107 17.49 -1.57 -1.28
C LEU A 107 17.84 -0.97 0.10
N GLY A 108 19.02 -1.31 0.64
CA GLY A 108 19.55 -0.70 1.86
C GLY A 108 19.74 0.82 1.74
N GLU A 109 20.26 1.30 0.61
CA GLU A 109 20.42 2.75 0.35
C GLU A 109 19.08 3.47 0.22
N ILE A 110 18.05 2.83 -0.36
CA ILE A 110 16.68 3.38 -0.40
C ILE A 110 16.12 3.55 1.01
N PHE A 111 16.33 2.57 1.90
CA PHE A 111 15.90 2.69 3.29
C PHE A 111 16.62 3.83 4.01
N LYS A 112 17.95 3.89 3.90
CA LYS A 112 18.75 4.96 4.51
C LYS A 112 18.35 6.33 3.98
N SER A 113 18.07 6.46 2.68
CA SER A 113 17.71 7.76 2.10
C SER A 113 16.43 8.34 2.69
N VAL A 114 15.46 7.52 3.11
CA VAL A 114 14.26 7.97 3.82
C VAL A 114 14.61 8.54 5.21
N SER A 115 15.53 7.89 5.93
CA SER A 115 15.97 8.32 7.27
C SER A 115 16.74 9.65 7.27
N LEU A 116 17.35 10.01 6.14
CA LEU A 116 18.13 11.24 5.96
C LEU A 116 17.29 12.45 5.56
N LEU A 117 16.01 12.25 5.26
CA LEU A 117 15.11 13.34 4.90
C LEU A 117 14.72 14.17 6.12
N ASN A 118 14.63 15.50 5.93
CA ASN A 118 13.99 16.37 6.91
C ASN A 118 12.47 16.10 6.91
N PRO A 119 11.83 15.95 8.09
CA PRO A 119 10.40 15.70 8.19
C PRO A 119 9.56 16.74 7.42
N SER A 120 8.84 16.28 6.41
CA SER A 120 8.02 17.11 5.53
C SER A 120 6.78 16.36 5.07
N LYS A 121 5.71 17.10 4.78
CA LYS A 121 4.52 16.54 4.13
C LYS A 121 4.63 16.55 2.60
N ASP A 122 5.68 17.15 2.05
CA ASP A 122 5.87 17.33 0.62
C ASP A 122 6.17 16.01 -0.10
N SER A 123 5.27 15.62 -0.99
CA SER A 123 5.43 14.42 -1.81
C SER A 123 6.58 14.53 -2.81
N VAL A 124 6.82 15.71 -3.37
CA VAL A 124 7.84 15.91 -4.42
C VAL A 124 9.21 15.70 -3.81
N GLN A 125 9.48 16.29 -2.66
CA GLN A 125 10.74 16.08 -1.94
C GLN A 125 10.97 14.60 -1.62
N TYR A 126 9.94 13.91 -1.13
CA TYR A 126 10.00 12.49 -0.79
C TYR A 126 10.37 11.63 -2.00
N TRP A 127 9.63 11.78 -3.10
CA TRP A 127 9.83 10.97 -4.31
C TRP A 127 11.09 11.35 -5.07
N VAL A 128 11.47 12.63 -5.13
CA VAL A 128 12.75 13.03 -5.75
C VAL A 128 13.92 12.36 -5.04
N ASN A 129 13.88 12.24 -3.71
CA ASN A 129 14.91 11.56 -2.95
C ASN A 129 15.00 10.07 -3.31
N ILE A 130 13.89 9.33 -3.23
CA ILE A 130 13.86 7.90 -3.61
C ILE A 130 14.30 7.69 -5.06
N ASN A 131 13.75 8.47 -5.99
CA ASN A 131 14.04 8.34 -7.42
C ASN A 131 15.52 8.60 -7.70
N ARG A 132 16.12 9.61 -7.07
CA ARG A 132 17.55 9.89 -7.21
C ARG A 132 18.39 8.77 -6.62
N THR A 133 18.07 8.26 -5.43
CA THR A 133 18.77 7.11 -4.84
C THR A 133 18.82 5.94 -5.81
N MET A 134 17.69 5.61 -6.46
CA MET A 134 17.65 4.53 -7.44
C MET A 134 18.42 4.85 -8.73
N LEU A 135 18.15 6.01 -9.37
CA LEU A 135 18.74 6.35 -10.66
C LEU A 135 20.24 6.67 -10.60
N SER A 136 20.75 7.11 -9.45
CA SER A 136 22.17 7.40 -9.25
C SER A 136 22.99 6.20 -8.80
N TYR A 137 22.34 5.08 -8.45
CA TYR A 137 23.04 3.88 -7.97
C TYR A 137 23.79 3.15 -9.09
N ASP A 138 23.11 2.91 -10.22
CA ASP A 138 23.65 2.18 -11.36
C ASP A 138 23.03 2.70 -12.67
N SER A 139 23.85 2.93 -13.69
CA SER A 139 23.40 3.48 -14.98
C SER A 139 22.38 2.59 -15.70
N ARG A 140 22.42 1.27 -15.47
CA ARG A 140 21.48 0.29 -16.07
C ARG A 140 20.05 0.48 -15.58
N ILE A 141 19.84 1.11 -14.42
CA ILE A 141 18.51 1.36 -13.86
C ILE A 141 17.72 2.35 -14.73
N ALA A 142 18.38 3.28 -15.42
CA ALA A 142 17.72 4.32 -16.21
C ALA A 142 16.83 3.73 -17.32
N GLU A 143 17.31 2.68 -18.00
CA GLU A 143 16.55 1.99 -19.05
C GLU A 143 15.34 1.25 -18.45
N LEU A 144 15.57 0.44 -17.41
CA LEU A 144 14.52 -0.28 -16.69
C LEU A 144 13.43 0.66 -16.16
N TRP A 145 13.84 1.83 -15.67
CA TRP A 145 12.96 2.87 -15.16
C TRP A 145 12.07 3.47 -16.26
N SER A 146 12.65 3.77 -17.43
CA SER A 146 11.92 4.31 -18.58
C SER A 146 10.87 3.33 -19.07
N ASP A 147 11.27 2.06 -19.24
CA ASP A 147 10.37 0.98 -19.63
C ASP A 147 9.22 0.82 -18.65
N GLU A 148 9.53 0.75 -17.36
CA GLU A 148 8.54 0.51 -16.31
C GLU A 148 7.54 1.68 -16.20
N LYS A 149 8.00 2.90 -16.46
CA LYS A 149 7.13 4.09 -16.54
C LYS A 149 6.14 3.99 -17.71
N SER A 150 6.57 3.51 -18.89
CA SER A 150 5.66 3.29 -20.03
C SER A 150 4.66 2.19 -19.71
N ALA A 151 5.17 1.03 -19.26
CA ALA A 151 4.36 -0.14 -18.90
C ALA A 151 3.32 0.19 -17.82
N THR A 152 3.68 0.96 -16.79
CA THR A 152 2.74 1.42 -15.76
C THR A 152 1.64 2.30 -16.35
N THR A 153 1.98 3.21 -17.27
CA THR A 153 0.99 4.11 -17.90
C THR A 153 -0.01 3.32 -18.74
N GLU A 154 0.48 2.39 -19.56
CA GLU A 154 -0.34 1.50 -20.38
C GLU A 154 -1.20 0.56 -19.52
N GLY A 155 -0.60 -0.05 -18.48
CA GLY A 155 -1.29 -0.94 -17.55
C GLY A 155 -2.43 -0.25 -16.80
N ILE A 156 -2.28 1.03 -16.43
CA ILE A 156 -3.36 1.83 -15.85
C ILE A 156 -4.50 2.02 -16.86
N ALA A 157 -4.20 2.29 -18.13
CA ALA A 157 -5.22 2.48 -19.16
C ALA A 157 -6.05 1.20 -19.38
N VAL A 158 -5.37 0.05 -19.49
CA VAL A 158 -6.03 -1.26 -19.61
C VAL A 158 -6.88 -1.57 -18.38
N SER A 159 -6.32 -1.37 -17.18
CA SER A 159 -7.03 -1.62 -15.93
C SER A 159 -8.29 -0.75 -15.77
N LYS A 160 -8.24 0.51 -16.23
CA LYS A 160 -9.40 1.41 -16.25
C LYS A 160 -10.49 0.88 -17.18
N LYS A 161 -10.14 0.46 -18.39
CA LYS A 161 -11.09 -0.10 -19.36
C LYS A 161 -11.81 -1.32 -18.77
N MET A 162 -11.05 -2.28 -18.25
CA MET A 162 -11.61 -3.49 -17.63
C MET A 162 -12.52 -3.17 -16.44
N ALA A 163 -12.12 -2.23 -15.58
CA ALA A 163 -12.92 -1.84 -14.42
C ALA A 163 -14.25 -1.18 -14.82
N ILE A 164 -14.26 -0.35 -15.87
CA ILE A 164 -15.48 0.28 -16.39
C ILE A 164 -16.38 -0.77 -17.03
N GLU A 165 -15.85 -1.66 -17.85
CA GLU A 165 -16.61 -2.75 -18.48
C GLU A 165 -17.28 -3.64 -17.44
N PHE A 166 -16.55 -4.03 -16.39
CA PHE A 166 -17.11 -4.78 -15.27
C PHE A 166 -18.28 -4.05 -14.61
N LEU A 167 -18.12 -2.77 -14.27
CA LEU A 167 -19.20 -2.00 -13.64
C LEU A 167 -20.42 -1.81 -14.55
N SER A 168 -20.20 -1.64 -15.85
CA SER A 168 -21.27 -1.59 -16.85
C SER A 168 -22.03 -2.93 -16.92
N SER A 169 -21.32 -4.06 -16.89
CA SER A 169 -21.94 -5.38 -16.87
C SER A 169 -22.76 -5.63 -15.60
N GLU A 170 -22.25 -5.19 -14.45
CA GLU A 170 -22.96 -5.28 -13.17
C GLU A 170 -24.23 -4.42 -13.16
N ARG A 171 -24.17 -3.22 -13.76
CA ARG A 171 -25.35 -2.37 -13.94
C ARG A 171 -26.42 -3.07 -14.76
N THR A 172 -26.05 -3.68 -15.89
CA THR A 172 -26.99 -4.44 -16.73
C THR A 172 -27.58 -5.63 -15.97
N ARG A 173 -26.75 -6.38 -15.23
CA ARG A 173 -27.21 -7.49 -14.39
C ARG A 173 -28.25 -7.04 -13.36
N MET A 174 -28.02 -5.90 -12.70
CA MET A 174 -28.98 -5.34 -11.73
C MET A 174 -30.31 -4.93 -12.38
N LEU A 175 -30.28 -4.38 -13.59
CA LEU A 175 -31.50 -3.98 -14.32
C LEU A 175 -32.35 -5.18 -14.77
N MET A 176 -31.75 -6.37 -14.90
CA MET A 176 -32.44 -7.60 -15.27
C MET A 176 -33.00 -8.38 -14.07
N MET A 177 -32.76 -7.93 -12.84
CA MET A 177 -33.28 -8.60 -11.65
C MET A 177 -34.81 -8.50 -11.59
N THR A 178 -35.43 -9.58 -11.13
CA THR A 178 -36.82 -9.53 -10.67
C THR A 178 -36.94 -8.65 -9.42
N LYS A 179 -38.18 -8.25 -9.09
CA LYS A 179 -38.47 -7.47 -7.88
C LYS A 179 -37.94 -8.17 -6.61
N ASP A 180 -38.18 -9.47 -6.48
CA ASP A 180 -37.81 -10.22 -5.26
C ASP A 180 -36.30 -10.39 -5.13
N GLU A 181 -35.60 -10.61 -6.25
CA GLU A 181 -34.13 -10.64 -6.29
C GLU A 181 -33.53 -9.28 -5.92
N ALA A 182 -34.09 -8.19 -6.46
CA ALA A 182 -33.63 -6.83 -6.16
C ALA A 182 -33.82 -6.49 -4.67
N VAL A 183 -34.99 -6.78 -4.10
CA VAL A 183 -35.26 -6.56 -2.67
C VAL A 183 -34.30 -7.38 -1.80
N SER A 184 -34.11 -8.66 -2.11
CA SER A 184 -33.19 -9.53 -1.37
C SER A 184 -31.74 -9.04 -1.45
N ALA A 185 -31.31 -8.59 -2.64
CA ALA A 185 -29.98 -8.03 -2.85
C ALA A 185 -29.77 -6.73 -2.04
N LEU A 186 -30.79 -5.86 -1.94
CA LEU A 186 -30.74 -4.63 -1.15
C LEU A 186 -30.60 -4.94 0.35
N ILE A 187 -31.40 -5.86 0.89
CA ILE A 187 -31.33 -6.30 2.29
C ILE A 187 -29.91 -6.79 2.61
N LYS A 188 -29.36 -7.64 1.73
CA LYS A 188 -28.00 -8.18 1.86
C LYS A 188 -26.91 -7.11 1.73
N MET A 189 -27.03 -6.20 0.76
CA MET A 189 -26.06 -5.11 0.53
C MET A 189 -25.97 -4.17 1.72
N HIS A 190 -27.12 -3.78 2.28
CA HIS A 190 -27.19 -2.93 3.46
C HIS A 190 -26.88 -3.68 4.77
N LYS A 191 -26.76 -5.02 4.71
CA LYS A 191 -26.49 -5.91 5.85
C LYS A 191 -27.47 -5.67 7.01
N ILE A 192 -28.76 -5.51 6.70
CA ILE A 192 -29.79 -5.10 7.68
C ILE A 192 -29.84 -6.07 8.86
N ASP A 193 -29.94 -7.38 8.60
CA ASP A 193 -30.05 -8.40 9.65
C ASP A 193 -28.81 -8.42 10.56
N SER A 194 -27.61 -8.37 9.97
CA SER A 194 -26.36 -8.32 10.73
C SER A 194 -26.24 -7.07 11.62
N ARG A 195 -26.84 -5.94 11.24
CA ARG A 195 -26.86 -4.74 12.08
C ARG A 195 -27.83 -4.89 13.25
N ILE A 196 -29.01 -5.46 13.01
CA ILE A 196 -29.99 -5.77 14.06
C ILE A 196 -29.36 -6.72 15.09
N ASP A 197 -28.70 -7.79 14.63
CA ASP A 197 -28.02 -8.75 15.49
C ASP A 197 -26.92 -8.09 16.35
N GLN A 198 -26.16 -7.16 15.76
CA GLN A 198 -25.11 -6.46 16.49
C GLN A 198 -25.69 -5.55 17.57
N ILE A 199 -26.79 -4.85 17.29
CA ILE A 199 -27.48 -3.99 18.27
C ILE A 199 -28.03 -4.84 19.42
N ASN A 200 -28.67 -5.97 19.11
CA ASN A 200 -29.22 -6.86 20.13
C ASN A 200 -28.14 -7.47 21.05
N LYS A 201 -26.89 -7.58 20.58
CA LYS A 201 -25.75 -8.05 21.38
C LYS A 201 -25.17 -6.97 22.30
N VAL A 202 -25.45 -5.70 22.05
CA VAL A 202 -24.95 -4.62 22.92
C VAL A 202 -25.65 -4.73 24.26
N THR A 203 -24.86 -5.00 25.29
CA THR A 203 -25.28 -5.11 26.67
C THR A 203 -24.39 -4.21 27.52
N ASP A 204 -24.83 -3.92 28.75
CA ASP A 204 -23.98 -3.20 29.69
C ASP A 204 -22.70 -4.00 29.95
N ASN A 205 -21.56 -3.36 29.71
CA ASN A 205 -20.24 -3.97 29.92
C ASN A 205 -19.76 -3.83 31.37
N ASN A 206 -20.56 -3.21 32.25
CA ASN A 206 -20.30 -3.00 33.67
C ASN A 206 -18.99 -2.26 33.96
N ILE A 207 -18.40 -1.55 32.99
CA ILE A 207 -17.16 -0.79 33.17
C ILE A 207 -17.36 0.35 34.18
N LEU A 208 -18.59 0.88 34.25
CA LEU A 208 -18.97 1.96 35.16
C LEU A 208 -19.63 1.46 36.46
N SER A 209 -19.73 0.15 36.64
CA SER A 209 -20.31 -0.42 37.85
C SER A 209 -19.33 -0.21 39.00
N LEU A 210 -19.76 0.54 40.01
CA LEU A 210 -19.05 0.65 41.28
C LEU A 210 -19.18 -0.69 42.02
N LYS A 211 -18.06 -1.29 42.41
CA LYS A 211 -18.04 -2.44 43.33
C LYS A 211 -18.46 -2.02 44.73
#